data_AF-A0A094H9Q4-F1
#
_entry.id   AF-A0A094H9Q4-F1
#
_cell.length_a   1.000
_cell.length_b   1.000
_cell.length_c   1.000
_cell.angle_alpha   90.00
_cell.angle_beta   90.00
_cell.angle_gamma   90.00
#
_symmetry.space_group_name_H-M   'P 1'
#
loop_
_entity.id
_entity.type
_entity.pdbx_description
1 polymer ?
#
loop_
_entity_poly.entity_id
_entity_poly.type
_entity_poly.pdbx_seq_one_letter_code
_entity_poly.pdbx_strand_id
1 'polypeptide(L)'
;MLPKQLQSRSSAIARDLQGSMSSIRKMPPPIPKLKFPPAGMSKRNIPGIDILQIMWSPEHIVPINSKTQLTNPAHPRHEITKRKWEARTDPLWWNCLTSKQVSARSVVRSWVNIRARLAIVNALKRKGYDTNGYRIDGNCDEAPKPNLVGSLHFITRPEILRAKWPEMEEQADKIIAEVERLQTKKAKPKGKKRTIE
;
A
#
# COMPACT_ATOMS: atom_id res chain seq x y z
N MET A 1 -39.49 -53.51 -32.97
CA MET A 1 -39.47 -52.09 -33.35
C MET A 1 -39.65 -51.26 -32.08
N LEU A 2 -38.59 -50.61 -31.60
CA LEU A 2 -38.60 -49.71 -30.43
C LEU A 2 -38.42 -48.26 -30.92
N PRO A 3 -39.02 -47.25 -30.24
CA PRO A 3 -39.25 -45.94 -30.83
C PRO A 3 -38.00 -45.04 -30.82
N LYS A 4 -37.83 -44.27 -31.92
CA LYS A 4 -36.77 -43.28 -32.18
C LYS A 4 -36.71 -42.09 -31.18
N GLN A 5 -37.42 -42.12 -30.06
CA GLN A 5 -37.56 -40.99 -29.13
C GLN A 5 -36.52 -40.96 -27.99
N LEU A 6 -35.67 -41.98 -27.84
CA LEU A 6 -34.63 -41.97 -26.79
C LEU A 6 -33.26 -41.40 -27.22
N GLN A 7 -32.98 -41.28 -28.52
CA GLN A 7 -31.68 -40.76 -28.99
C GLN A 7 -31.59 -39.22 -29.00
N SER A 8 -32.73 -38.52 -28.97
CA SER A 8 -32.78 -37.05 -28.95
C SER A 8 -32.41 -36.46 -27.58
N ARG A 9 -32.76 -37.15 -26.47
CA ARG A 9 -32.57 -36.62 -25.10
C ARG A 9 -31.12 -36.70 -24.61
N SER A 10 -30.31 -37.65 -25.09
CA SER A 10 -28.87 -37.73 -24.74
C SER A 10 -28.03 -36.62 -25.37
N SER A 11 -28.45 -36.03 -26.49
CA SER A 11 -27.68 -34.97 -27.17
C SER A 11 -27.91 -33.55 -26.60
N ALA A 12 -28.98 -33.37 -25.83
CA ALA A 12 -29.30 -32.10 -25.17
C ALA A 12 -28.57 -31.98 -23.82
N ILE A 13 -28.51 -33.08 -23.04
CA ILE A 13 -27.79 -33.10 -21.76
C ILE A 13 -26.27 -33.01 -21.95
N ALA A 14 -25.73 -33.52 -23.06
CA ALA A 14 -24.31 -33.44 -23.36
C ALA A 14 -23.81 -32.04 -23.76
N ARG A 15 -24.70 -31.13 -24.19
CA ARG A 15 -24.34 -29.76 -24.58
C ARG A 15 -24.35 -28.76 -23.43
N ASP A 16 -25.19 -28.99 -22.41
CA ASP A 16 -25.25 -28.11 -21.24
C ASP A 16 -24.07 -28.28 -20.27
N LEU A 17 -23.34 -29.40 -20.35
CA LEU A 17 -22.12 -29.61 -19.55
C LEU A 17 -20.86 -29.02 -20.18
N GLN A 18 -20.88 -28.61 -21.45
CA GLN A 18 -19.74 -27.96 -22.12
C GLN A 18 -19.76 -26.44 -22.02
N GLY A 19 -20.89 -25.82 -21.63
CA GLY A 19 -20.99 -24.37 -21.37
C GLY A 19 -20.49 -23.93 -19.99
N SER A 20 -20.20 -24.86 -19.07
CA SER A 20 -19.88 -24.55 -17.66
C SER A 20 -18.39 -24.74 -17.29
N MET A 21 -17.50 -25.01 -18.24
CA MET A 21 -16.07 -25.24 -17.95
C MET A 21 -15.11 -24.21 -18.56
N SER A 22 -15.61 -23.10 -19.10
CA SER A 22 -14.77 -21.98 -19.60
C SER A 22 -14.61 -20.83 -18.61
N SER A 23 -15.24 -20.90 -17.43
CA SER A 23 -14.86 -20.06 -16.31
C SER A 23 -13.69 -20.73 -15.59
N ILE A 24 -12.52 -20.71 -16.22
CA ILE A 24 -11.26 -20.74 -15.48
C ILE A 24 -11.42 -19.58 -14.49
N ARG A 25 -11.78 -19.90 -13.24
CA ARG A 25 -11.63 -18.98 -12.13
C ARG A 25 -10.17 -18.59 -12.22
N LYS A 26 -9.89 -17.41 -12.79
CA LYS A 26 -8.55 -16.83 -12.78
C LYS A 26 -8.15 -16.95 -11.33
N MET A 27 -7.21 -17.84 -11.03
CA MET A 27 -6.73 -17.99 -9.68
C MET A 27 -6.40 -16.57 -9.22
N PRO A 28 -6.79 -16.18 -8.00
CA PRO A 28 -6.36 -14.89 -7.48
C PRO A 28 -4.85 -14.81 -7.73
N PRO A 29 -4.36 -13.66 -8.26
CA PRO A 29 -2.96 -13.52 -8.61
C PRO A 29 -2.11 -14.05 -7.45
N PRO A 30 -1.05 -14.83 -7.73
CA PRO A 30 -0.26 -15.48 -6.70
C PRO A 30 0.05 -14.46 -5.62
N ILE A 31 -0.43 -14.76 -4.41
CA ILE A 31 -0.37 -13.87 -3.26
C ILE A 31 1.03 -13.26 -3.22
N PRO A 32 1.17 -11.93 -3.29
CA PRO A 32 2.47 -11.29 -3.22
C PRO A 32 3.16 -11.80 -1.96
N LYS A 33 4.31 -12.47 -2.09
CA LYS A 33 5.07 -12.94 -0.93
C LYS A 33 5.31 -11.74 -0.02
N LEU A 34 4.71 -11.74 1.17
CA LEU A 34 4.77 -10.62 2.10
C LEU A 34 6.24 -10.29 2.38
N LYS A 35 6.66 -9.07 2.03
CA LYS A 35 8.01 -8.58 2.31
C LYS A 35 8.04 -7.92 3.69
N PHE A 36 9.07 -8.21 4.47
CA PHE A 36 9.23 -7.71 5.83
C PHE A 36 10.38 -6.71 5.94
N PRO A 37 10.25 -5.67 6.78
CA PRO A 37 11.35 -4.74 7.05
C PRO A 37 12.51 -5.46 7.77
N PRO A 38 13.78 -5.10 7.47
CA PRO A 38 14.22 -3.89 6.75
C PRO A 38 14.34 -4.06 5.22
N ALA A 39 14.03 -5.23 4.65
CA ALA A 39 14.29 -5.51 3.24
C ALA A 39 13.59 -4.50 2.31
N GLY A 40 14.36 -3.74 1.52
CA GLY A 40 13.83 -2.80 0.52
C GLY A 40 13.34 -1.45 1.04
N MET A 41 13.44 -1.18 2.35
CA MET A 41 12.98 0.08 2.94
C MET A 41 14.15 1.05 3.16
N SER A 42 14.12 2.21 2.49
CA SER A 42 15.17 3.23 2.61
C SER A 42 14.69 4.40 3.48
N LYS A 43 15.46 4.73 4.52
CA LYS A 43 15.28 6.00 5.25
C LYS A 43 15.55 7.16 4.29
N ARG A 44 14.65 8.13 4.25
CA ARG A 44 14.79 9.35 3.44
C ARG A 44 14.93 10.54 4.39
N ASN A 45 15.99 11.30 4.20
CA ASN A 45 16.17 12.57 4.86
C ASN A 45 15.75 13.67 3.89
N ILE A 46 14.65 14.36 4.19
CA ILE A 46 14.14 15.45 3.37
C ILE A 46 14.52 16.76 4.09
N PRO A 47 15.22 17.69 3.42
CA PRO A 47 15.53 18.99 4.01
C PRO A 47 14.26 19.71 4.49
N GLY A 48 14.30 20.25 5.70
CA GLY A 48 13.15 20.95 6.30
C GLY A 48 12.06 20.03 6.88
N ILE A 49 12.35 18.74 7.06
CA ILE A 49 11.48 17.81 7.80
C ILE A 49 12.23 17.28 9.01
N ASP A 50 11.81 17.72 10.19
CA ASP A 50 12.36 17.34 11.48
C ASP A 50 11.32 16.65 12.38
N ILE A 51 10.03 16.85 12.14
CA ILE A 51 8.93 16.28 12.94
C ILE A 51 8.75 14.78 12.66
N LEU A 52 8.90 14.37 11.41
CA LEU A 52 8.66 13.00 10.95
C LEU A 52 9.90 12.42 10.26
N GLN A 53 10.30 11.23 10.69
CA GLN A 53 11.25 10.43 9.95
C GLN A 53 10.51 9.54 8.95
N ILE A 54 10.99 9.53 7.71
CA ILE A 54 10.32 8.87 6.59
C ILE A 54 11.15 7.68 6.14
N MET A 55 10.46 6.56 5.91
CA MET A 55 11.01 5.39 5.28
C MET A 55 10.12 5.02 4.10
N TRP A 56 10.70 4.96 2.91
CA TRP A 56 9.96 4.68 1.68
C TRP A 56 10.51 3.44 0.97
N SER A 57 9.60 2.69 0.38
CA SER A 57 9.89 1.62 -0.57
C SER A 57 8.89 1.66 -1.73
N PRO A 58 9.33 1.40 -2.98
CA PRO A 58 8.42 1.24 -4.11
C PRO A 58 7.67 -0.10 -4.09
N GLU A 59 8.08 -1.04 -3.23
CA GLU A 59 7.44 -2.34 -3.08
C GLU A 59 6.48 -2.33 -1.89
N HIS A 60 5.46 -3.20 -1.93
CA HIS A 60 4.57 -3.41 -0.79
C HIS A 60 5.28 -4.21 0.31
N ILE A 61 5.67 -3.50 1.36
CA ILE A 61 6.33 -4.02 2.56
C ILE A 61 5.36 -3.88 3.73
N VAL A 62 5.23 -4.96 4.49
CA VAL A 62 4.41 -4.97 5.70
C VAL A 62 5.01 -4.02 6.76
N PRO A 63 4.18 -3.27 7.50
CA PRO A 63 4.66 -2.45 8.60
C PRO A 63 5.29 -3.25 9.75
N ILE A 64 6.28 -2.63 10.40
CA ILE A 64 7.08 -3.23 11.48
C ILE A 64 6.20 -3.81 12.60
N ASN A 65 5.07 -3.15 12.91
CA ASN A 65 4.14 -3.59 13.96
C ASN A 65 3.47 -4.96 13.67
N SER A 66 3.32 -5.32 12.40
CA SER A 66 2.69 -6.57 11.99
C SER A 66 3.71 -7.69 11.77
N LYS A 67 5.02 -7.36 11.73
CA LYS A 67 6.10 -8.33 11.51
C LYS A 67 6.02 -9.49 12.50
N THR A 68 6.00 -9.21 13.81
CA THR A 68 5.98 -10.27 14.84
C THR A 68 4.81 -11.23 14.71
N GLN A 69 3.62 -10.72 14.36
CA GLN A 69 2.41 -11.54 14.20
C GLN A 69 2.48 -12.42 12.95
N LEU A 70 3.13 -11.93 11.89
CA LEU A 70 3.25 -12.62 10.61
C LEU A 70 4.47 -13.53 10.53
N THR A 71 5.50 -13.31 11.34
CA THR A 71 6.70 -14.17 11.36
C THR A 71 6.56 -15.34 12.30
N ASN A 72 5.70 -15.24 13.33
CA ASN A 72 5.49 -16.29 14.31
C ASN A 72 4.16 -17.03 14.07
N PRO A 73 4.18 -18.26 13.53
CA PRO A 73 2.96 -19.07 13.33
C PRO A 73 2.23 -19.41 14.62
N ALA A 74 2.94 -19.48 15.76
CA ALA A 74 2.34 -19.76 17.06
C ALA A 74 1.59 -18.56 17.65
N HIS A 75 1.66 -17.38 17.03
CA HIS A 75 0.90 -16.22 17.47
C HIS A 75 -0.59 -16.45 17.19
N PRO A 76 -1.51 -16.30 18.17
CA PRO A 76 -2.94 -16.60 17.98
C PRO A 76 -3.61 -15.85 16.81
N ARG A 77 -3.07 -14.68 16.47
CA ARG A 77 -3.56 -13.84 15.36
C ARG A 77 -2.81 -14.04 14.04
N HIS A 78 -1.89 -14.99 13.93
CA HIS A 78 -1.05 -15.18 12.75
C HIS A 78 -1.88 -15.34 11.48
N GLU A 79 -2.77 -16.34 11.46
CA GLU A 79 -3.62 -16.66 10.31
C GLU A 79 -4.54 -15.51 9.91
N ILE A 80 -5.14 -14.83 10.90
CA ILE A 80 -6.04 -13.68 10.66
C ILE A 80 -5.25 -12.51 10.06
N THR A 81 -4.12 -12.17 10.66
CA THR A 81 -3.28 -11.05 10.19
C THR A 81 -2.70 -11.37 8.81
N LYS A 82 -2.28 -12.62 8.56
CA LYS A 82 -1.80 -13.09 7.26
C LYS A 82 -2.86 -12.90 6.18
N ARG A 83 -4.06 -13.48 6.35
CA ARG A 83 -5.17 -13.32 5.40
C ARG A 83 -5.50 -11.86 5.13
N LYS A 84 -5.48 -11.01 6.17
CA LYS A 84 -5.75 -9.57 6.02
C LYS A 84 -4.72 -8.86 5.14
N TRP A 85 -3.43 -9.19 5.29
CA TRP A 85 -2.37 -8.58 4.48
C TRP A 85 -2.31 -9.15 3.07
N GLU A 86 -2.64 -10.42 2.90
CA GLU A 86 -2.71 -11.09 1.59
C GLU A 86 -3.91 -10.60 0.75
N ALA A 87 -5.03 -10.27 1.40
CA ALA A 87 -6.21 -9.72 0.74
C ALA A 87 -6.10 -8.22 0.43
N ARG A 88 -5.02 -7.55 0.86
CA ARG A 88 -4.87 -6.11 0.72
C ARG A 88 -4.46 -5.72 -0.70
N THR A 89 -5.32 -4.98 -1.40
CA THR A 89 -5.09 -4.51 -2.78
C THR A 89 -4.73 -3.03 -2.90
N ASP A 90 -4.60 -2.33 -1.77
CA ASP A 90 -4.33 -0.89 -1.74
C ASP A 90 -2.99 -0.56 -2.44
N PRO A 91 -2.93 0.51 -3.26
CA PRO A 91 -1.70 0.88 -3.95
C PRO A 91 -0.67 1.45 -2.98
N LEU A 92 -1.07 2.25 -1.98
CA LEU A 92 -0.17 2.81 -0.98
C LEU A 92 -0.36 2.14 0.39
N TRP A 93 0.66 1.45 0.86
CA TRP A 93 0.69 0.88 2.21
C TRP A 93 1.45 1.80 3.13
N TRP A 94 0.73 2.60 3.92
CA TRP A 94 1.39 3.50 4.85
C TRP A 94 1.03 3.23 6.31
N ASN A 95 1.95 3.59 7.19
CA ASN A 95 1.76 3.46 8.63
C ASN A 95 2.51 4.56 9.39
N CYS A 96 1.93 5.02 10.49
CA CYS A 96 2.55 5.98 11.39
C CYS A 96 2.86 5.32 12.74
N LEU A 97 4.15 5.26 13.08
CA LEU A 97 4.66 4.70 14.33
C LEU A 97 5.09 5.82 15.27
N THR A 98 4.73 5.66 16.54
CA THR A 98 5.16 6.58 17.60
C THR A 98 6.02 5.84 18.60
N SER A 99 7.24 6.34 18.80
CA SER A 99 8.19 5.77 19.74
C SER A 99 7.85 6.15 21.18
N LYS A 100 8.23 5.29 22.14
CA LYS A 100 8.24 5.65 23.58
C LYS A 100 9.17 6.84 23.88
N GLN A 101 10.13 7.12 23.00
CA GLN A 101 11.03 8.28 23.08
C GLN A 101 10.29 9.62 22.95
N VAL A 102 9.10 9.66 22.32
CA VAL A 102 8.31 10.89 22.25
C VAL A 102 7.68 11.23 23.59
N SER A 103 7.12 10.23 24.27
CA SER A 103 6.57 10.39 25.62
C SER A 103 6.34 9.03 26.26
N ALA A 104 6.56 8.94 27.58
CA ALA A 104 6.18 7.78 28.38
C ALA A 104 4.65 7.62 28.49
N ARG A 105 3.88 8.71 28.35
CA ARG A 105 2.41 8.69 28.48
C ARG A 105 1.75 8.22 27.19
N SER A 106 0.88 7.21 27.28
CA SER A 106 0.13 6.66 26.14
C SER A 106 -0.79 7.67 25.48
N VAL A 107 -1.46 8.51 26.28
CA VAL A 107 -2.37 9.57 25.79
C VAL A 107 -1.63 10.53 24.86
N VAL A 108 -0.45 10.98 25.27
CA VAL A 108 0.40 11.88 24.46
C VAL A 108 0.81 11.18 23.17
N ARG A 109 1.25 9.92 23.24
CA ARG A 109 1.61 9.14 22.03
C ARG A 109 0.43 8.95 21.08
N SER A 110 -0.77 8.74 21.61
CA SER A 110 -1.98 8.61 20.80
C SER A 110 -2.32 9.94 20.12
N TRP A 111 -2.28 11.04 20.88
CA TRP A 111 -2.55 12.37 20.37
C TRP A 111 -1.59 12.78 19.24
N VAL A 112 -0.28 12.61 19.42
CA VAL A 112 0.70 12.93 18.36
C VAL A 112 0.53 12.04 17.13
N ASN A 113 0.15 10.77 17.32
CA ASN A 113 -0.05 9.86 16.21
C ASN A 113 -1.29 10.24 15.39
N ILE A 114 -2.41 10.56 16.06
CA ILE A 114 -3.61 11.09 15.41
C ILE A 114 -3.26 12.36 14.63
N ARG A 115 -2.54 13.28 15.26
CA ARG A 115 -2.11 14.54 14.64
C ARG A 115 -1.27 14.33 13.39
N ALA A 116 -0.26 13.45 13.45
CA ALA A 116 0.57 13.10 12.30
C ALA A 116 -0.26 12.45 11.18
N ARG A 117 -1.15 11.51 11.51
CA ARG A 117 -2.02 10.85 10.54
C ARG A 117 -2.95 11.84 9.84
N LEU A 118 -3.58 12.75 10.59
CA LEU A 118 -4.46 13.77 10.03
C LEU A 118 -3.72 14.68 9.06
N ALA A 119 -2.52 15.14 9.40
CA ALA A 119 -1.72 15.98 8.52
C ALA A 119 -1.36 15.29 7.20
N ILE A 120 -0.96 14.01 7.26
CA ILE A 120 -0.68 13.21 6.06
C ILE A 120 -1.94 12.99 5.22
N VAL A 121 -3.07 12.66 5.84
CA VAL A 121 -4.35 12.48 5.13
C VAL A 121 -4.80 13.79 4.47
N ASN A 122 -4.65 14.92 5.15
CA ASN A 122 -4.97 16.23 4.57
C ASN A 122 -4.04 16.58 3.41
N ALA A 123 -2.74 16.29 3.53
CA ALA A 123 -1.78 16.49 2.43
C ALA A 123 -2.11 15.60 1.21
N LEU A 124 -2.45 14.32 1.43
CA LEU A 124 -2.89 13.42 0.36
C LEU A 124 -4.13 13.96 -0.36
N LYS A 125 -5.15 14.37 0.40
CA LYS A 125 -6.39 14.95 -0.16
C LYS A 125 -6.13 16.22 -0.95
N ARG A 126 -5.29 17.13 -0.45
CA ARG A 126 -4.90 18.37 -1.16
C ARG A 126 -4.16 18.10 -2.46
N LYS A 127 -3.44 16.98 -2.54
CA LYS A 127 -2.74 16.51 -3.74
C LYS A 127 -3.62 15.67 -4.68
N GLY A 128 -4.90 15.48 -4.34
CA GLY A 128 -5.85 14.72 -5.16
C GLY A 128 -5.76 13.20 -4.97
N TYR A 129 -5.24 12.74 -3.84
CA TYR A 129 -5.19 11.32 -3.49
C TYR A 129 -6.16 10.99 -2.35
N ASP A 130 -6.72 9.78 -2.42
CA ASP A 130 -7.39 9.12 -1.31
C ASP A 130 -6.37 8.66 -0.27
N THR A 131 -6.86 8.40 0.93
CA THR A 131 -6.14 7.82 2.06
C THR A 131 -5.35 6.56 1.70
N ASN A 132 -5.79 5.78 0.72
CA ASN A 132 -5.13 4.55 0.27
C ASN A 132 -4.17 4.75 -0.92
N GLY A 133 -3.96 5.99 -1.38
CA GLY A 133 -3.08 6.32 -2.50
C GLY A 133 -3.71 6.20 -3.89
N TYR A 134 -5.01 5.87 -3.97
CA TYR A 134 -5.78 6.01 -5.20
C TYR A 134 -5.93 7.50 -5.53
N ARG A 135 -5.89 7.87 -6.81
CA ARG A 135 -6.23 9.23 -7.22
C ARG A 135 -7.74 9.42 -7.09
N ILE A 136 -8.16 10.53 -6.49
CA ILE A 136 -9.55 10.97 -6.52
C ILE A 136 -9.67 11.74 -7.84
N ASP A 137 -10.26 11.10 -8.86
CA ASP A 137 -10.46 11.71 -10.18
C ASP A 137 -11.48 12.84 -10.06
N GLY A 138 -10.97 14.01 -9.70
CA GLY A 138 -11.72 15.25 -9.55
C GLY A 138 -10.80 16.43 -9.85
N ASN A 139 -10.90 16.90 -11.10
CA ASN A 139 -10.49 18.20 -11.62
C ASN A 139 -9.14 18.31 -12.38
N CYS A 140 -9.26 18.78 -13.63
CA CYS A 140 -8.31 19.44 -14.54
C CYS A 140 -7.19 18.65 -15.23
N ASP A 141 -7.35 18.50 -16.55
CA ASP A 141 -6.46 18.91 -17.67
C ASP A 141 -4.95 18.61 -17.67
N GLU A 142 -4.39 17.96 -16.66
CA GLU A 142 -3.01 17.46 -16.70
C GLU A 142 -2.97 15.95 -16.98
N ALA A 143 -2.03 15.56 -17.85
CA ALA A 143 -1.76 14.18 -18.24
C ALA A 143 -1.86 13.20 -17.06
N PRO A 144 -2.38 11.98 -17.28
CA PRO A 144 -2.71 11.06 -16.18
C PRO A 144 -1.48 10.73 -15.31
N LYS A 145 -1.37 11.40 -14.16
CA LYS A 145 -0.39 11.08 -13.12
C LYS A 145 -0.76 9.72 -12.50
N PRO A 146 0.21 8.82 -12.33
CA PRO A 146 -0.03 7.48 -11.80
C PRO A 146 -0.43 7.51 -10.32
N ASN A 147 -1.14 6.46 -9.87
CA ASN A 147 -1.45 6.23 -8.45
C ASN A 147 -0.17 6.18 -7.60
N LEU A 148 -0.26 6.61 -6.34
CA LEU A 148 0.84 6.45 -5.38
C LEU A 148 0.95 4.98 -4.98
N VAL A 149 2.05 4.34 -5.36
CA VAL A 149 2.29 2.90 -5.16
C VAL A 149 3.53 2.70 -4.30
N GLY A 150 3.42 1.79 -3.34
CA GLY A 150 4.53 1.30 -2.54
C GLY A 150 4.21 1.28 -1.06
N SER A 151 5.25 1.44 -0.23
CA SER A 151 5.12 1.47 1.22
C SER A 151 5.81 2.66 1.85
N LEU A 152 5.10 3.31 2.76
CA LEU A 152 5.52 4.55 3.41
C LEU A 152 5.36 4.45 4.92
N HIS A 153 6.47 4.37 5.63
CA HIS A 153 6.45 4.35 7.09
C HIS A 153 6.92 5.68 7.64
N PHE A 154 6.11 6.24 8.54
CA PHE A 154 6.44 7.41 9.30
C PHE A 154 6.81 7.01 10.72
N ILE A 155 7.84 7.64 11.26
CA ILE A 155 8.20 7.54 12.67
C ILE A 155 8.15 8.97 13.22
N THR A 156 7.25 9.20 14.17
CA THR A 156 7.15 10.51 14.83
C THR A 156 8.39 10.75 15.70
N ARG A 157 8.94 11.96 15.63
CA ARG A 157 10.03 12.40 16.49
C ARG A 157 9.54 13.34 17.61
N PRO A 158 10.31 13.56 18.69
CA PRO A 158 9.86 14.37 19.83
C PRO A 158 9.48 15.82 19.49
N GLU A 159 10.01 16.36 18.40
CA GLU A 159 9.78 17.71 17.88
C GLU A 159 8.30 17.96 17.58
N ILE A 160 7.53 16.90 17.25
CA ILE A 160 6.08 16.97 17.02
C ILE A 160 5.28 17.56 18.19
N LEU A 161 5.82 17.46 19.41
CA LEU A 161 5.15 17.98 20.60
C LEU A 161 5.13 19.51 20.62
N ARG A 162 6.15 20.15 20.04
CA ARG A 162 6.30 21.61 20.00
C ARG A 162 5.80 22.20 18.69
N ALA A 163 5.75 21.40 17.64
CA ALA A 163 5.33 21.83 16.32
C ALA A 163 3.91 22.43 16.32
N LYS A 164 3.74 23.50 15.54
CA LYS A 164 2.41 24.08 15.30
C LYS A 164 1.70 23.34 14.17
N TRP A 165 0.37 23.51 14.05
CA TRP A 165 -0.39 22.81 13.01
C TRP A 165 0.01 23.19 11.58
N PRO A 166 0.24 24.47 11.23
CA PRO A 166 0.66 24.86 9.88
C PRO A 166 2.00 24.22 9.46
N GLU A 167 2.96 24.17 10.38
CA GLU A 167 4.26 23.52 10.16
C GLU A 167 4.11 22.01 9.88
N MET A 168 3.20 21.36 10.59
CA MET A 168 2.89 19.95 10.37
C MET A 168 2.29 19.70 8.98
N GLU A 169 1.38 20.57 8.53
CA GLU A 169 0.79 20.48 7.18
C GLU A 169 1.82 20.75 6.08
N GLU A 170 2.68 21.75 6.27
CA GLU A 170 3.75 22.07 5.32
C GLU A 170 4.76 20.90 5.21
N GLN A 171 5.17 20.32 6.34
CA GLN A 171 6.03 19.16 6.32
C GLN A 171 5.34 17.99 5.64
N ALA A 172 4.07 17.70 5.96
CA ALA A 172 3.31 16.64 5.30
C ALA A 172 3.27 16.82 3.77
N ASP A 173 3.09 18.04 3.26
CA ASP A 173 3.12 18.32 1.82
C ASP A 173 4.47 18.01 1.18
N LYS A 174 5.56 18.43 1.83
CA LYS A 174 6.92 18.13 1.37
C LYS A 174 7.16 16.63 1.30
N ILE A 175 6.59 15.85 2.23
CA ILE A 175 6.70 14.38 2.21
C ILE A 175 6.00 13.80 0.98
N ILE A 176 4.74 14.18 0.74
CA ILE A 176 3.99 13.63 -0.40
C ILE A 176 4.66 14.03 -1.73
N ALA A 177 5.11 15.28 -1.87
CA ALA A 177 5.85 15.72 -3.05
C ALA A 177 7.15 14.94 -3.27
N GLU A 178 7.88 14.60 -2.21
CA GLU A 178 9.07 13.76 -2.34
C GLU A 178 8.73 12.32 -2.75
N VAL A 179 7.62 11.77 -2.24
CA VAL A 179 7.16 10.42 -2.64
C VAL A 179 6.79 10.40 -4.12
N GLU A 180 6.06 11.40 -4.62
CA GLU A 180 5.75 11.57 -6.05
C GLU A 180 7.03 11.63 -6.90
N ARG A 181 8.03 12.41 -6.44
CA ARG A 181 9.34 12.52 -7.09
C ARG A 181 10.07 11.17 -7.15
N LEU A 182 10.08 10.42 -6.04
CA LEU A 182 10.73 9.11 -5.96
C LEU A 182 10.08 8.09 -6.88
N GLN A 183 8.76 8.15 -7.02
CA GLN A 183 8.02 7.28 -7.90
C GLN A 183 8.32 7.60 -9.38
N THR A 184 8.35 8.89 -9.74
CA THR A 184 8.65 9.37 -11.10
C THR A 184 10.07 9.04 -11.53
N LYS A 185 11.05 9.11 -10.63
CA LYS A 185 12.46 8.74 -10.92
C LYS A 185 12.62 7.26 -11.26
N LYS A 186 11.85 6.36 -10.65
CA LYS A 186 11.88 4.93 -10.99
C LYS A 186 11.19 4.61 -12.32
N ALA A 187 10.22 5.43 -12.74
CA ALA A 187 9.51 5.24 -14.01
C ALA A 187 10.42 5.49 -15.25
N LYS A 188 11.58 6.14 -15.10
CA LYS A 188 12.59 6.18 -16.16
C LYS A 188 13.42 4.89 -16.12
N PRO A 189 13.22 3.92 -17.06
CA PRO A 189 14.09 2.76 -17.13
C PRO A 189 15.52 3.24 -17.42
N LYS A 190 16.51 2.74 -16.66
CA LYS A 190 17.92 2.86 -17.05
C LYS A 190 18.03 2.25 -18.45
N GLY A 191 18.34 3.08 -19.45
CA GLY A 191 18.51 2.63 -20.83
C GLY A 191 19.43 1.42 -20.88
N LYS A 192 18.99 0.37 -21.59
CA LYS A 192 19.81 -0.80 -21.91
C LYS A 192 21.18 -0.30 -22.38
N LYS A 193 22.25 -0.57 -21.63
CA LYS A 193 23.59 -0.50 -22.18
C LYS A 193 23.61 -1.52 -23.33
N ARG A 194 23.65 -1.05 -24.57
CA ARG A 194 23.93 -1.90 -25.72
C ARG A 194 25.35 -2.42 -25.51
N THR A 195 25.48 -3.71 -25.21
CA THR A 195 26.74 -4.43 -25.37
C THR A 195 27.05 -4.40 -26.86
N ILE A 196 28.14 -3.74 -27.23
CA ILE A 196 28.70 -3.80 -28.57
C ILE A 196 29.62 -5.02 -28.53
N GLU A 197 29.30 -6.03 -29.35
CA GLU A 197 30.22 -7.13 -29.72
C GLU A 197 31.27 -6.63 -30.71
#